data_AF-A0ABD5BS08-F1
#
_entry.id   AF-A0ABD5BS08-F1
#
_cell.length_a   1.000
_cell.length_b   1.000
_cell.length_c   1.000
_cell.angle_alpha   90.00
_cell.angle_beta   90.00
_cell.angle_gamma   90.00
#
_symmetry.space_group_name_H-M   'P 1'
#
loop_
_entity.id
_entity.type
_entity.pdbx_description
1 polymer ?
#
loop_
_entity_poly.entity_id
_entity_poly.type
_entity_poly.pdbx_seq_one_letter_code
_entity_poly.pdbx_strand_id
1 'polypeptide(L)'
;FDLSDTQTALVQSIFFLGYFVMALPAAAVIKRYSYKVAIVIGLCLYALGCFLFIPAAQIMTYGAFLACLGVIATGLSFLETSANTYSSLLGP
;
A
#
# COMPACT_ATOMS: atom_id res chain seq x y z
N PHE A 1 17.50 15.27 1.90
CA PHE A 1 17.99 13.91 1.66
C PHE A 1 18.36 13.83 0.19
N ASP A 2 19.63 14.05 -0.14
CA ASP A 2 20.13 13.75 -1.49
C ASP A 2 20.29 12.24 -1.61
N LEU A 3 19.21 11.57 -2.00
CA LEU A 3 19.26 10.17 -2.43
C LEU A 3 20.03 10.14 -3.76
N SER A 4 21.11 9.34 -3.81
CA SER A 4 21.74 8.99 -5.07
C SER A 4 20.72 8.31 -5.99
N ASP A 5 20.76 8.54 -7.31
CA ASP A 5 19.82 7.97 -8.29
C ASP A 5 19.57 6.46 -8.12
N THR A 6 20.60 5.74 -7.68
CA THR A 6 20.54 4.31 -7.37
C THR A 6 19.62 3.97 -6.20
N GLN A 7 19.61 4.80 -5.15
CA GLN A 7 18.68 4.66 -4.03
C GLN A 7 17.27 4.95 -4.53
N THR A 8 17.02 6.10 -5.15
CA THR A 8 15.68 6.45 -5.64
C THR A 8 15.06 5.37 -6.55
N ALA A 9 15.86 4.80 -7.46
CA ALA A 9 15.45 3.67 -8.29
C ALA A 9 15.12 2.41 -7.48
N LEU A 10 15.88 2.11 -6.42
CA LEU A 10 15.62 0.99 -5.52
C LEU A 10 14.32 1.19 -4.72
N VAL A 11 14.01 2.43 -4.30
CA VAL A 11 12.70 2.76 -3.69
C VAL A 11 11.59 2.36 -4.65
N GLN A 12 11.66 2.84 -5.88
CA GLN A 12 10.61 2.63 -6.89
C GLN A 12 10.45 1.15 -7.21
N SER A 13 11.56 0.42 -7.33
CA SER A 13 11.55 -1.01 -7.61
C SER A 13 10.86 -1.80 -6.48
N ILE A 14 11.22 -1.53 -5.22
CA ILE A 14 10.57 -2.16 -4.05
C ILE A 14 9.10 -1.73 -3.93
N PHE A 15 8.77 -0.49 -4.25
CA PHE A 15 7.40 0.01 -4.21
C PHE A 15 6.51 -0.72 -5.22
N PHE A 16 6.98 -0.86 -6.46
CA PHE A 16 6.28 -1.62 -7.49
C PHE A 16 6.17 -3.10 -7.16
N LEU A 17 7.25 -3.70 -6.63
CA LEU A 17 7.27 -5.10 -6.24
C LEU A 17 6.31 -5.35 -5.07
N GLY A 18 6.24 -4.44 -4.10
CA GLY A 18 5.26 -4.45 -3.01
C GLY A 18 3.83 -4.33 -3.51
N TYR A 19 3.57 -3.38 -4.42
CA TYR A 19 2.26 -3.23 -5.06
C TYR A 19 1.84 -4.50 -5.79
N PHE A 20 2.76 -5.11 -6.55
CA PHE A 20 2.50 -6.31 -7.33
C PHE A 20 2.22 -7.54 -6.45
N VAL A 21 3.08 -7.77 -5.45
CA VAL A 21 2.92 -8.90 -4.52
C VAL A 21 1.65 -8.78 -3.72
N MET A 22 1.26 -7.55 -3.32
CA MET A 22 0.07 -7.36 -2.50
C MET A 22 -1.23 -7.13 -3.27
N ALA A 23 -1.18 -6.81 -4.57
CA ALA A 23 -2.35 -6.81 -5.43
C ALA A 23 -3.00 -8.21 -5.53
N LEU A 24 -2.21 -9.28 -5.53
CA LEU A 24 -2.70 -10.67 -5.55
C LEU A 24 -3.55 -11.04 -4.31
N PRO A 25 -3.07 -10.89 -3.07
CA PRO A 25 -3.88 -11.14 -1.88
C PRO A 25 -5.02 -10.12 -1.75
N ALA A 26 -4.87 -8.88 -2.23
CA ALA A 26 -5.97 -7.91 -2.25
C ALA A 26 -7.15 -8.39 -3.10
N ALA A 27 -6.88 -8.84 -4.32
CA ALA A 27 -7.88 -9.41 -5.20
C ALA A 27 -8.53 -10.68 -4.58
N ALA A 28 -7.73 -11.54 -3.94
CA ALA A 28 -8.21 -12.75 -3.29
C ALA A 28 -9.14 -12.45 -2.09
N VAL A 29 -8.82 -11.45 -1.26
CA VAL A 29 -9.63 -11.04 -0.10
C VAL A 29 -10.96 -10.44 -0.54
N ILE A 30 -10.95 -9.58 -1.58
CA ILE A 30 -12.18 -9.01 -2.15
C ILE A 30 -13.11 -10.12 -2.66
N LYS A 31 -12.56 -11.11 -3.37
CA LYS A 31 -13.32 -12.25 -3.89
C LYS A 31 -13.91 -13.15 -2.79
N ARG A 32 -13.24 -13.25 -1.63
CA ARG A 32 -13.60 -14.21 -0.57
C ARG A 32 -14.49 -13.63 0.54
N TYR A 33 -14.37 -12.34 0.88
CA TYR A 33 -15.01 -11.78 2.09
C TYR A 33 -16.03 -10.65 1.87
N SER A 34 -16.07 -10.01 0.69
CA SER A 34 -16.84 -8.78 0.34
C SER A 34 -16.00 -7.49 0.32
N TYR A 35 -16.44 -6.57 -0.54
CA TYR A 35 -15.84 -5.26 -0.81
C TYR A 35 -15.71 -4.39 0.45
N LYS A 36 -16.72 -4.39 1.33
CA LYS A 36 -16.70 -3.61 2.59
C LYS A 36 -15.55 -4.02 3.50
N VAL A 37 -15.30 -5.33 3.63
CA VAL A 37 -14.20 -5.86 4.46
C VAL A 37 -12.85 -5.46 3.86
N ALA A 38 -12.72 -5.53 2.53
CA ALA A 38 -11.49 -5.10 1.86
C ALA A 38 -11.20 -3.60 2.04
N ILE A 39 -12.21 -2.73 1.96
CA ILE A 39 -12.06 -1.29 2.21
C ILE A 39 -11.56 -1.04 3.64
N VAL A 40 -12.17 -1.69 4.65
CA VAL A 40 -11.76 -1.53 6.06
C VAL A 40 -10.33 -2.02 6.28
N ILE A 41 -9.95 -3.17 5.72
CA ILE A 41 -8.58 -3.70 5.81
C ILE A 41 -7.57 -2.73 5.16
N GLY A 42 -7.88 -2.22 3.97
CA GLY A 42 -7.02 -1.23 3.29
C GLY A 42 -6.87 0.06 4.08
N LEU A 43 -7.96 0.54 4.69
CA LEU A 43 -7.95 1.73 5.54
C LEU A 43 -7.11 1.52 6.81
N CYS A 44 -7.23 0.35 7.46
CA CYS A 44 -6.42 -0.01 8.61
C CYS A 44 -4.93 -0.12 8.25
N LEU A 45 -4.59 -0.74 7.11
CA LEU A 45 -3.22 -0.82 6.60
C LEU A 45 -2.64 0.57 6.32
N TYR A 46 -3.43 1.46 5.72
CA TYR A 46 -3.03 2.84 5.46
C TYR A 46 -2.79 3.62 6.77
N ALA A 47 -3.68 3.48 7.75
CA ALA A 47 -3.51 4.08 9.08
C ALA A 47 -2.26 3.55 9.79
N LEU A 48 -2.00 2.24 9.70
CA LEU A 48 -0.78 1.62 10.22
C LEU A 48 0.47 2.17 9.54
N GLY A 49 0.44 2.32 8.21
CA GLY A 49 1.51 2.96 7.46
C GLY A 49 1.77 4.40 7.91
N CYS A 50 0.72 5.19 8.13
CA CYS A 50 0.85 6.54 8.67
C CYS A 50 1.43 6.56 10.10
N PHE A 51 1.08 5.57 10.92
CA PHE A 51 1.65 5.43 12.26
C PHE A 51 3.14 5.03 12.22
N LEU A 52 3.53 4.17 11.28
CA LEU A 52 4.92 3.80 11.02
C LEU A 52 5.73 4.96 10.41
N PHE A 53 5.06 5.94 9.79
CA PHE A 53 5.73 7.11 9.23
C PHE A 53 6.35 7.98 10.32
N ILE A 54 5.73 8.05 11.51
CA ILE A 54 6.22 8.82 12.65
C ILE A 54 7.63 8.37 13.08
N PRO A 55 7.87 7.09 13.45
CA PRO A 55 9.22 6.63 13.78
C PRO A 55 10.16 6.62 12.56
N ALA A 56 9.66 6.33 11.36
CA ALA A 56 10.50 6.36 10.16
C ALA A 56 11.07 7.76 9.89
N ALA A 57 10.29 8.82 10.10
CA ALA A 57 10.73 10.20 9.98
C ALA A 57 11.76 10.59 11.07
N GLN A 58 11.62 10.04 12.29
CA GLN A 58 12.55 10.31 13.39
C GLN A 58 13.91 9.65 13.19
N ILE A 59 13.95 8.41 12.69
CA ILE A 59 15.20 7.64 12.51
C ILE A 59 15.93 8.08 11.22
N MET A 60 15.26 8.77 10.31
CA MET A 60 15.84 9.29 9.06
C MET A 60 16.61 8.23 8.24
N THR A 61 16.23 6.96 8.39
CA THR A 61 16.87 5.85 7.69
C THR A 61 16.09 5.48 6.45
N TYR A 62 16.81 5.37 5.35
CA TYR A 62 16.29 5.02 4.04
C TYR A 62 15.45 3.72 4.05
N GLY A 63 15.87 2.70 4.81
CA GLY A 63 15.13 1.44 4.94
C GLY A 63 13.79 1.57 5.68
N ALA A 64 13.72 2.39 6.73
CA ALA A 64 12.48 2.63 7.47
C ALA A 64 11.46 3.39 6.62
N PHE A 65 11.94 4.36 5.84
CA PHE A 65 11.11 5.09 4.88
C PHE A 65 10.57 4.16 3.78
N LEU A 66 11.40 3.26 3.25
CA LEU A 66 11.00 2.24 2.27
C LEU A 66 9.90 1.32 2.80
N ALA A 67 10.09 0.78 4.01
CA ALA A 67 9.12 -0.11 4.63
C ALA A 67 7.78 0.61 4.86
N CYS A 68 7.83 1.85 5.33
CA CYS A 68 6.67 2.68 5.53
C CYS A 68 5.93 3.00 4.21
N LEU A 69 6.67 3.36 3.17
CA LEU A 69 6.13 3.57 1.82
C LEU A 69 5.45 2.28 1.34
N GLY A 70 6.10 1.12 1.50
CA GLY A 70 5.55 -0.17 1.11
C GLY A 70 4.20 -0.48 1.76
N VAL A 71 4.07 -0.26 3.07
CA VAL A 71 2.79 -0.46 3.79
C VAL A 71 1.71 0.50 3.27
N ILE A 72 2.05 1.76 3.03
CA ILE A 72 1.13 2.76 2.49
C ILE A 72 0.69 2.38 1.07
N ALA A 73 1.64 2.00 0.20
CA ALA A 73 1.40 1.52 -1.16
C ALA A 73 0.39 0.39 -1.16
N THR A 74 0.61 -0.56 -0.26
CA THR A 74 -0.20 -1.76 -0.09
C THR A 74 -1.64 -1.43 0.31
N GLY A 75 -1.82 -0.53 1.28
CA GLY A 75 -3.15 -0.06 1.68
C GLY A 75 -3.88 0.66 0.54
N LEU A 76 -3.15 1.46 -0.23
CA LEU A 76 -3.64 2.12 -1.44
C LEU A 76 -4.05 1.11 -2.53
N SER A 77 -3.25 0.08 -2.83
CA SER A 77 -3.62 -0.97 -3.81
C SER A 77 -4.92 -1.66 -3.41
N PHE A 78 -5.08 -1.93 -2.12
CA PHE A 78 -6.28 -2.54 -1.58
C PHE A 78 -7.50 -1.64 -1.75
N LEU A 79 -7.35 -0.34 -1.45
CA LEU A 79 -8.39 0.66 -1.65
C LEU A 79 -8.73 0.82 -3.13
N GLU A 80 -7.75 0.93 -4.02
CA GLU A 80 -7.99 1.03 -5.47
C GLU A 80 -8.73 -0.21 -6.00
N THR A 81 -8.25 -1.41 -5.67
CA THR A 81 -8.87 -2.66 -6.15
C THR A 81 -10.30 -2.79 -5.63
N SER A 82 -10.54 -2.45 -4.36
CA SER A 82 -11.87 -2.52 -3.76
C SER A 82 -12.81 -1.42 -4.25
N ALA A 83 -12.33 -0.19 -4.42
CA ALA A 83 -13.09 0.92 -5.00
C ALA A 83 -13.46 0.66 -6.46
N ASN A 84 -12.53 0.11 -7.25
CA ASN A 84 -12.79 -0.26 -8.63
C ASN A 84 -13.84 -1.38 -8.72
N THR A 85 -13.73 -2.40 -7.87
CA THR A 85 -14.73 -3.48 -7.79
C THR A 85 -16.09 -2.94 -7.34
N TYR A 86 -16.11 -2.05 -6.34
CA TYR A 86 -17.33 -1.40 -5.85
C TYR A 86 -17.99 -0.56 -6.95
N SER A 87 -17.23 0.27 -7.66
CA SER A 87 -17.75 1.07 -8.78
C SER A 87 -18.31 0.20 -9.90
N SER A 88 -17.69 -0.94 -10.19
CA SER A 88 -18.17 -1.85 -11.23
C SER A 88 -19.45 -2.60 -10.84
N LEU A 89 -19.70 -2.78 -9.53
CA LEU A 89 -20.97 -3.31 -9.00
C LEU A 89 -22.05 -2.24 -8.87
N LEU A 90 -21.65 -0.97 -8.80
CA LEU A 90 -22.55 0.16 -8.61
C LEU A 90 -23.14 0.69 -9.93
N GLY A 91 -22.91 0.05 -11.07
CA GLY A 91 -23.43 0.55 -12.35
C GLY A 91 -24.03 -0.52 -13.25
N PRO A 92 -24.87 -0.12 -14.23
CA PRO A 92 -25.91 0.92 -14.16
C PRO A 92 -27.15 0.50 -13.33
#